data_AF-A0A0L6JPT5-F1
#
_entry.id   AF-A0A0L6JPT5-F1
#
_cell.length_a   1.000
_cell.length_b   1.000
_cell.length_c   1.000
_cell.angle_alpha   90.00
_cell.angle_beta   90.00
_cell.angle_gamma   90.00
#
_symmetry.space_group_name_H-M   'P 1'
#
loop_
_entity.id
_entity.type
_entity.pdbx_description
1 polymer ?
#
loop_
_entity_poly.entity_id
_entity_poly.type
_entity_poly.pdbx_seq_one_letter_code
_entity_poly.pdbx_strand_id
1 'polypeptide(L)'
;MKNNRMYGLLFISFVVMTIITVSFIQCISTAAGTKTPDLNGDKVVNMADVILLAGAFNAVSGDGKYKAEYDLNVDNAINMADVIIIAGQFNTIISSTSTPTPTSPQQTSDNEKILIPHKSWTCGMADGIPKPESGSLVLEANMKLEQIYNLGKTQYGERQVFVIQSGTITSTKISGSIMSGGLDLQLELSNGAMEIEQLLMIKTSDGKYIFLRSAGTAANKNDIRIVPDFEAPSSGTYSWLNSGKYVARRVVDLSAKTMKISVYDVSGVTIKPDSTNSVIVTEPTDVQDQPWDYRKAISERNGSQFIVETVGIGASQSVGASKRGNRNVIPITGGSVTGKITAKILSAGADYQNLSNPMTIDARYLWQTNDGEIIIVRNGGQFGSLVPTFEVRADSKYSYLNNTLYLSSNPGTGAGSVTITFYESQK
;
A
#
# COMPACT_ATOMS: atom_id res chain seq x y z
N MET A 1 -51.01 56.94 57.07
CA MET A 1 -51.34 56.29 58.35
C MET A 1 -50.91 54.83 58.24
N LYS A 2 -49.82 54.44 58.93
CA LYS A 2 -49.78 53.47 60.06
C LYS A 2 -50.30 52.08 59.69
N ASN A 3 -49.73 50.92 60.04
CA ASN A 3 -48.61 50.45 60.86
C ASN A 3 -48.57 48.93 60.52
N ASN A 4 -47.44 48.32 60.17
CA ASN A 4 -46.52 47.63 61.08
C ASN A 4 -47.15 46.71 62.15
N ARG A 5 -46.66 45.44 62.17
CA ARG A 5 -46.53 44.55 63.34
C ARG A 5 -47.83 43.86 63.82
N MET A 6 -47.90 42.57 64.16
CA MET A 6 -46.91 41.74 64.87
C MET A 6 -47.41 40.30 65.06
N TYR A 7 -46.44 39.36 65.10
CA TYR A 7 -46.31 38.14 65.92
C TYR A 7 -47.50 37.15 65.99
N GLY A 8 -47.30 35.84 65.85
CA GLY A 8 -46.09 35.04 66.06
C GLY A 8 -46.47 33.76 66.79
N LEU A 9 -45.46 32.89 66.96
CA LEU A 9 -45.45 31.68 67.79
C LEU A 9 -46.20 30.48 67.17
N LEU A 10 -45.69 29.25 67.11
CA LEU A 10 -44.60 28.61 67.85
C LEU A 10 -44.21 27.31 67.10
N PHE A 11 -42.91 27.19 66.82
CA PHE A 11 -42.06 26.02 67.10
C PHE A 11 -42.37 24.60 66.56
N ILE A 12 -41.42 24.14 65.73
CA ILE A 12 -40.66 22.86 65.82
C ILE A 12 -41.42 21.54 65.59
N SER A 13 -41.05 20.80 64.53
CA SER A 13 -40.18 19.61 64.67
C SER A 13 -39.98 18.86 63.34
N PHE A 14 -38.72 18.83 62.88
CA PHE A 14 -38.00 17.69 62.30
C PHE A 14 -38.61 16.81 61.18
N VAL A 15 -37.80 16.66 60.12
CA VAL A 15 -37.68 15.57 59.13
C VAL A 15 -38.49 15.67 57.82
N VAL A 16 -37.71 15.56 56.73
CA VAL A 16 -38.05 15.23 55.33
C VAL A 16 -38.59 16.37 54.45
N MET A 17 -37.69 17.14 53.85
CA MET A 17 -37.95 17.75 52.54
C MET A 17 -36.64 17.93 51.78
N THR A 18 -36.42 17.10 50.76
CA THR A 18 -35.21 17.12 49.92
C THR A 18 -35.62 17.33 48.46
N ILE A 19 -35.03 18.38 47.87
CA ILE A 19 -34.69 18.60 46.45
C ILE A 19 -35.82 19.05 45.51
N ILE A 20 -35.77 20.33 45.11
CA ILE A 20 -35.60 20.82 43.72
C ILE A 20 -35.42 22.37 43.76
N THR A 21 -34.50 22.89 42.94
CA THR A 21 -33.96 24.28 42.82
C THR A 21 -32.84 24.60 43.82
N VAL A 22 -31.66 25.11 43.45
CA VAL A 22 -31.35 26.28 42.59
C VAL A 22 -29.93 26.16 41.98
N SER A 23 -29.71 26.89 40.88
CA SER A 23 -28.48 27.65 40.53
C SER A 23 -27.58 27.13 39.41
N PHE A 24 -27.76 27.76 38.24
CA PHE A 24 -26.69 28.04 37.28
C PHE A 24 -25.65 28.99 37.91
N ILE A 25 -24.41 28.54 38.06
CA ILE A 25 -23.15 29.21 37.70
C ILE A 25 -21.99 28.23 37.96
N GLN A 26 -21.40 27.81 36.84
CA GLN A 26 -20.07 27.21 36.61
C GLN A 26 -19.47 26.26 37.66
N CYS A 27 -19.36 24.98 37.26
CA CYS A 27 -18.04 24.37 37.24
C CYS A 27 -17.80 23.85 35.82
N ILE A 28 -16.92 24.53 35.11
CA ILE A 28 -16.22 23.97 33.96
C ILE A 28 -15.49 22.75 34.52
N SER A 29 -15.96 21.54 34.24
CA SER A 29 -15.11 20.36 34.47
C SER A 29 -14.00 20.46 33.43
N THR A 30 -12.86 20.96 33.91
CA THR A 30 -11.55 20.85 33.32
C THR A 30 -11.42 19.54 32.54
N ALA A 31 -10.98 19.64 31.29
CA ALA A 31 -10.57 18.51 30.49
C ALA A 31 -9.76 17.55 31.37
N ALA A 32 -10.31 16.36 31.66
CA ALA A 32 -9.54 15.28 32.22
C ALA A 32 -8.40 15.07 31.22
N GLY A 33 -7.17 15.35 31.65
CA GLY A 33 -5.99 15.06 30.84
C GLY A 33 -6.07 13.60 30.45
N THR A 34 -6.18 13.34 29.15
CA THR A 34 -6.21 11.98 28.61
C THR A 34 -4.95 11.28 29.10
N LYS A 35 -5.11 10.30 30.00
CA LYS A 35 -3.98 9.50 30.48
C LYS A 35 -3.40 8.72 29.32
N THR A 36 -2.08 8.66 29.27
CA THR A 36 -1.35 7.95 28.22
C THR A 36 -1.27 6.47 28.56
N PRO A 37 -1.53 5.55 27.61
CA PRO A 37 -1.30 4.12 27.81
C PRO A 37 0.18 3.71 27.75
N ASP A 38 1.08 4.64 27.38
CA ASP A 38 2.53 4.50 27.60
C ASP A 38 2.84 4.79 29.08
N LEU A 39 2.97 3.72 29.85
CA LEU A 39 3.18 3.74 31.30
C LEU A 39 4.66 3.80 31.68
N ASN A 40 5.56 3.39 30.79
CA ASN A 40 7.01 3.41 31.03
C ASN A 40 7.69 4.68 30.48
N GLY A 41 6.98 5.49 29.69
CA GLY A 41 7.45 6.75 29.10
C GLY A 41 8.42 6.57 27.94
N ASP A 42 8.51 5.37 27.35
CA ASP A 42 9.41 5.06 26.23
C ASP A 42 8.87 5.50 24.87
N LYS A 43 7.66 6.09 24.86
CA LYS A 43 6.89 6.58 23.72
C LYS A 43 6.35 5.48 22.83
N VAL A 44 6.41 4.21 23.21
CA VAL A 44 5.92 3.07 22.43
C VAL A 44 4.98 2.24 23.30
N VAL A 45 3.68 2.26 22.98
CA VAL A 45 2.70 1.44 23.71
C VAL A 45 2.88 -0.02 23.33
N ASN A 46 3.41 -0.84 24.22
CA ASN A 46 3.73 -2.24 23.95
C ASN A 46 3.54 -3.14 25.19
N MET A 47 4.11 -4.35 25.16
CA MET A 47 3.94 -5.31 26.26
C MET A 47 4.60 -4.84 27.57
N ALA A 48 5.61 -3.94 27.49
CA ALA A 48 6.22 -3.34 28.66
C ALA A 48 5.20 -2.54 29.50
N ASP A 49 4.27 -1.82 28.86
CA ASP A 49 3.22 -1.07 29.55
C ASP A 49 2.19 -2.00 30.20
N VAL A 50 1.81 -3.07 29.49
CA VAL A 50 0.90 -4.09 30.03
C VAL A 50 1.50 -4.75 31.27
N ILE A 51 2.82 -5.02 31.26
CA ILE A 51 3.53 -5.60 32.40
C ILE A 51 3.52 -4.66 33.61
N LEU A 52 3.68 -3.34 33.40
CA LEU A 52 3.60 -2.35 34.49
C LEU A 52 2.20 -2.31 35.11
N LEU A 53 1.16 -2.28 34.27
CA LEU A 53 -0.23 -2.30 34.72
C LEU A 53 -0.56 -3.59 35.49
N ALA A 54 -0.09 -4.74 34.99
CA ALA A 54 -0.30 -6.04 35.62
C ALA A 54 0.20 -6.07 37.08
N GLY A 55 1.27 -5.34 37.40
CA GLY A 55 1.80 -5.21 38.76
C GLY A 55 0.83 -4.56 39.77
N ALA A 56 -0.17 -3.82 39.29
CA ALA A 56 -1.20 -3.20 40.11
C ALA A 56 -2.61 -3.72 39.81
N PHE A 57 -2.75 -4.79 39.02
CA PHE A 57 -4.05 -5.30 38.60
C PHE A 57 -4.94 -5.66 39.81
N ASN A 58 -6.25 -5.38 39.69
CA ASN A 58 -7.25 -5.55 40.74
C ASN A 58 -6.98 -4.71 41.99
N ALA A 59 -6.37 -3.53 41.84
CA ALA A 59 -6.25 -2.53 42.90
C ALA A 59 -7.32 -1.45 42.74
N VAL A 60 -7.88 -0.97 43.85
CA VAL A 60 -8.81 0.16 43.88
C VAL A 60 -8.21 1.36 44.59
N SER A 61 -8.73 2.56 44.32
CA SER A 61 -8.27 3.79 44.97
C SER A 61 -8.31 3.66 46.50
N GLY A 62 -7.15 3.81 47.14
CA GLY A 62 -6.93 3.57 48.57
C GLY A 62 -6.08 2.34 48.89
N ASP A 63 -5.91 1.42 47.94
CA ASP A 63 -5.00 0.28 48.09
C ASP A 63 -3.53 0.74 48.00
N GLY A 64 -2.65 0.12 48.80
CA GLY A 64 -1.22 0.44 48.78
C GLY A 64 -0.51 0.15 47.46
N LYS A 65 -1.09 -0.70 46.60
CA LYS A 65 -0.59 -0.99 45.24
C LYS A 65 -1.27 -0.17 44.14
N TYR A 66 -2.30 0.63 44.46
CA TYR A 66 -3.00 1.43 43.46
C TYR A 66 -2.11 2.59 43.00
N LYS A 67 -1.96 2.73 41.69
CA LYS A 67 -1.30 3.87 41.07
C LYS A 67 -2.29 4.57 40.15
N ALA A 68 -2.57 5.84 40.44
CA ALA A 68 -3.52 6.63 39.66
C ALA A 68 -3.14 6.69 38.17
N GLU A 69 -1.85 6.58 37.81
CA GLU A 69 -1.41 6.58 36.42
C GLU A 69 -1.80 5.32 35.62
N TYR A 70 -2.13 4.21 36.29
CA TYR A 70 -2.51 2.93 35.65
C TYR A 70 -4.02 2.75 35.50
N ASP A 71 -4.81 3.62 36.12
CA ASP A 71 -6.27 3.72 35.96
C ASP A 71 -6.56 4.69 34.80
N LEU A 72 -6.50 4.16 33.58
CA LEU A 72 -6.52 4.91 32.32
C LEU A 72 -7.93 5.42 31.98
N ASN A 73 -8.97 4.71 32.40
CA ASN A 73 -10.36 5.15 32.19
C ASN A 73 -10.88 6.06 33.33
N VAL A 74 -10.11 6.24 34.41
CA VAL A 74 -10.41 7.08 35.57
C VAL A 74 -11.66 6.60 36.33
N ASP A 75 -11.84 5.27 36.42
CA ASP A 75 -12.97 4.65 37.12
C ASP A 75 -12.68 4.28 38.60
N ASN A 76 -11.45 4.55 39.08
CA ASN A 76 -10.91 4.23 40.40
C ASN A 76 -10.54 2.75 40.62
N ALA A 77 -10.47 1.93 39.58
CA ALA A 77 -10.07 0.52 39.66
C ALA A 77 -9.15 0.11 38.50
N ILE A 78 -7.95 -0.39 38.80
CA ILE A 78 -7.02 -0.90 37.78
C ILE A 78 -7.44 -2.31 37.36
N ASN A 79 -8.07 -2.45 36.19
CA ASN A 79 -8.66 -3.70 35.75
C ASN A 79 -8.58 -3.91 34.22
N MET A 80 -9.36 -4.84 33.69
CA MET A 80 -9.34 -5.18 32.26
C MET A 80 -9.78 -4.02 31.37
N ALA A 81 -10.59 -3.09 31.87
CA ALA A 81 -10.98 -1.89 31.15
C ALA A 81 -9.75 -1.02 30.80
N ASP A 82 -8.77 -0.90 31.71
CA ASP A 82 -7.52 -0.19 31.47
C ASP A 82 -6.60 -0.95 30.51
N VAL A 83 -6.55 -2.28 30.64
CA VAL A 83 -5.80 -3.14 29.70
C VAL A 83 -6.35 -3.01 28.28
N ILE A 84 -7.67 -2.89 28.12
CA ILE A 84 -8.31 -2.67 26.81
C ILE A 84 -7.91 -1.33 26.22
N ILE A 85 -7.69 -0.29 27.04
CA ILE A 85 -7.19 1.01 26.56
C ILE A 85 -5.76 0.88 26.02
N ILE A 86 -4.88 0.14 26.70
CA ILE A 86 -3.53 -0.17 26.17
C ILE A 86 -3.63 -0.99 24.89
N ALA A 87 -4.46 -2.04 24.86
CA ALA A 87 -4.63 -2.90 23.70
C ALA A 87 -5.16 -2.15 22.46
N GLY A 88 -6.08 -1.19 22.66
CA GLY A 88 -6.59 -0.33 21.60
C GLY A 88 -5.54 0.58 20.96
N GLN A 89 -4.39 0.76 21.61
CA GLN A 89 -3.26 1.57 21.14
C GLN A 89 -1.97 0.76 21.05
N PHE A 90 -2.04 -0.57 21.01
CA PHE A 90 -0.85 -1.42 21.00
C PHE A 90 -0.02 -1.22 19.74
N ASN A 91 1.31 -1.17 19.91
CA ASN A 91 2.32 -0.88 18.89
C ASN A 91 2.23 0.53 18.27
N THR A 92 1.68 1.50 19.02
CA THR A 92 1.63 2.93 18.61
C THR A 92 2.75 3.73 19.26
N ILE A 93 3.15 4.85 18.61
CA ILE A 93 4.15 5.78 19.13
C ILE A 93 3.46 7.06 19.63
N ILE A 94 3.59 7.39 20.92
CA ILE A 94 2.96 8.57 21.52
C ILE A 94 3.87 9.80 21.37
N SER A 95 3.41 10.78 20.58
CA SER A 95 4.08 12.07 20.39
C SER A 95 3.39 13.14 21.23
N SER A 96 4.09 13.69 22.24
CA SER A 96 3.54 14.71 23.14
C SER A 96 3.17 16.00 22.39
N THR A 97 1.90 16.39 22.42
CA THR A 97 1.39 17.61 21.78
C THR A 97 1.64 18.84 22.65
N SER A 98 2.61 19.68 22.28
CA SER A 98 2.50 21.13 22.49
C SER A 98 2.18 21.75 21.14
N THR A 99 1.10 22.50 21.04
CA THR A 99 0.71 23.22 19.82
C THR A 99 1.74 24.32 19.52
N PRO A 100 2.38 24.29 18.33
CA PRO A 100 2.47 25.52 17.58
C PRO A 100 1.94 25.36 16.14
N THR A 101 1.43 26.48 15.63
CA THR A 101 1.34 26.95 14.24
C THR A 101 1.95 26.02 13.17
N PRO A 102 1.24 25.79 12.03
CA PRO A 102 1.51 24.69 11.10
C PRO A 102 2.96 24.69 10.64
N THR A 103 3.71 23.75 11.19
CA THR A 103 5.07 23.43 10.74
C THR A 103 5.08 21.95 10.42
N SER A 104 5.52 21.63 9.20
CA SER A 104 5.68 20.32 8.58
C SER A 104 6.12 19.22 9.58
N PRO A 105 5.61 17.97 9.45
CA PRO A 105 5.99 16.87 10.34
C PRO A 105 7.51 16.70 10.34
N GLN A 106 8.07 16.62 11.55
CA GLN A 106 9.51 16.49 11.79
C GLN A 106 10.02 15.19 11.15
N GLN A 107 10.74 15.35 10.04
CA GLN A 107 11.40 14.27 9.34
C GLN A 107 12.58 13.75 10.14
N THR A 108 12.69 12.43 10.23
CA THR A 108 13.98 11.79 10.46
C THR A 108 14.96 12.33 9.41
N SER A 109 16.18 12.71 9.82
CA SER A 109 17.17 13.35 8.94
C SER A 109 17.49 12.56 7.67
N ASP A 110 17.22 11.25 7.66
CA ASP A 110 17.44 10.38 6.52
C ASP A 110 16.30 10.43 5.47
N ASN A 111 15.06 10.74 5.86
CA ASN A 111 13.92 10.84 4.93
C ASN A 111 13.98 12.11 4.06
N GLU A 112 14.95 13.00 4.32
CA GLU A 112 15.28 14.16 3.49
C GLU A 112 16.31 13.83 2.40
N LYS A 113 17.09 12.76 2.56
CA LYS A 113 18.22 12.43 1.68
C LYS A 113 17.75 11.96 0.30
N ILE A 114 18.61 12.05 -0.69
CA ILE A 114 18.38 11.46 -2.01
C ILE A 114 18.55 9.94 -1.91
N LEU A 115 17.54 9.16 -2.32
CA LEU A 115 17.69 7.71 -2.41
C LEU A 115 18.39 7.37 -3.73
N ILE A 116 19.52 6.67 -3.66
CA ILE A 116 20.20 6.14 -4.83
C ILE A 116 19.75 4.69 -5.01
N PRO A 117 18.92 4.39 -6.02
CA PRO A 117 18.45 3.03 -6.25
C PRO A 117 19.61 2.10 -6.60
N HIS A 118 19.44 0.81 -6.33
CA HIS A 118 20.36 -0.19 -6.84
C HIS A 118 20.33 -0.22 -8.38
N LYS A 119 21.45 -0.58 -9.02
CA LYS A 119 21.60 -0.55 -10.49
C LYS A 119 20.67 -1.52 -11.22
N SER A 120 20.25 -2.61 -10.58
CA SER A 120 19.29 -3.58 -11.12
C SER A 120 17.87 -2.99 -11.16
N TRP A 121 17.58 -2.04 -10.27
CA TRP A 121 16.26 -1.45 -10.06
C TRP A 121 16.29 0.08 -9.98
N THR A 122 16.83 0.72 -11.01
CA THR A 122 17.08 2.17 -11.05
C THR A 122 15.84 3.06 -10.92
N CYS A 123 14.64 2.49 -11.00
CA CYS A 123 13.37 3.19 -11.00
C CYS A 123 13.24 4.32 -12.04
N GLY A 124 14.03 4.29 -13.13
CA GLY A 124 14.06 5.39 -14.10
C GLY A 124 14.72 6.68 -13.59
N MET A 125 15.34 6.65 -12.41
CA MET A 125 16.05 7.76 -11.76
C MET A 125 17.36 7.25 -11.12
N ALA A 126 18.23 6.67 -11.94
CA ALA A 126 19.50 6.07 -11.49
C ALA A 126 20.41 7.04 -10.72
N ASP A 127 20.39 8.32 -11.11
CA ASP A 127 21.19 9.39 -10.46
C ASP A 127 20.62 9.81 -9.10
N GLY A 128 19.45 9.30 -8.73
CA GLY A 128 18.84 9.50 -7.42
C GLY A 128 17.41 9.98 -7.47
N ILE A 129 16.64 9.50 -6.50
CA ILE A 129 15.23 9.83 -6.28
C ILE A 129 15.20 10.86 -5.14
N PRO A 130 14.88 12.13 -5.39
CA PRO A 130 14.78 13.13 -4.34
C PRO A 130 13.59 12.84 -3.42
N LYS A 131 13.51 13.55 -2.29
CA LYS A 131 12.31 13.54 -1.46
C LYS A 131 11.10 13.97 -2.31
N PRO A 132 10.01 13.18 -2.40
CA PRO A 132 8.83 13.51 -3.20
C PRO A 132 8.33 14.93 -2.95
N GLU A 133 8.18 15.32 -1.69
CA GLU A 133 7.59 16.60 -1.27
C GLU A 133 8.47 17.83 -1.55
N SER A 134 9.69 17.64 -2.09
CA SER A 134 10.49 18.74 -2.66
C SER A 134 9.96 19.22 -4.02
N GLY A 135 9.12 18.42 -4.68
CA GLY A 135 8.44 18.76 -5.92
C GLY A 135 7.08 19.44 -5.71
N SER A 136 6.35 19.63 -6.80
CA SER A 136 4.98 20.16 -6.78
C SER A 136 3.96 19.03 -6.78
N LEU A 137 3.00 19.03 -5.85
CA LEU A 137 1.96 18.00 -5.79
C LEU A 137 1.15 17.96 -7.10
N VAL A 138 1.03 16.78 -7.69
CA VAL A 138 0.29 16.50 -8.93
C VAL A 138 -1.07 15.90 -8.61
N LEU A 139 -1.07 14.81 -7.84
CA LEU A 139 -2.28 14.11 -7.44
C LEU A 139 -2.04 13.32 -6.15
N GLU A 140 -3.12 13.07 -5.44
CA GLU A 140 -3.19 12.00 -4.45
C GLU A 140 -4.20 10.95 -4.91
N ALA A 141 -3.82 9.68 -4.87
CA ALA A 141 -4.73 8.57 -5.09
C ALA A 141 -4.90 7.77 -3.80
N ASN A 142 -6.14 7.66 -3.34
CA ASN A 142 -6.52 6.85 -2.18
C ASN A 142 -7.22 5.59 -2.69
N MET A 143 -6.64 4.42 -2.42
CA MET A 143 -7.05 3.14 -2.99
C MET A 143 -7.49 2.17 -1.89
N LYS A 144 -8.51 1.38 -2.21
CA LYS A 144 -8.91 0.21 -1.42
C LYS A 144 -8.24 -1.02 -2.00
N LEU A 145 -7.70 -1.86 -1.13
CA LEU A 145 -7.11 -3.14 -1.47
C LEU A 145 -8.19 -4.22 -1.41
N GLU A 146 -8.34 -4.98 -2.48
CA GLU A 146 -9.25 -6.13 -2.54
C GLU A 146 -8.67 -7.26 -1.69
N GLN A 147 -7.45 -7.66 -2.04
CA GLN A 147 -6.75 -8.77 -1.41
C GLN A 147 -5.25 -8.52 -1.35
N ILE A 148 -4.63 -9.08 -0.32
CA ILE A 148 -3.20 -9.06 -0.09
C ILE A 148 -2.73 -10.51 -0.11
N TYR A 149 -1.87 -10.85 -1.08
CA TYR A 149 -1.28 -12.18 -1.19
C TYR A 149 0.15 -12.14 -0.68
N ASN A 150 0.42 -12.87 0.39
CA ASN A 150 1.76 -13.07 0.89
C ASN A 150 2.32 -14.37 0.28
N LEU A 151 3.27 -14.24 -0.64
CA LEU A 151 3.93 -15.38 -1.26
C LEU A 151 5.08 -15.88 -0.39
N GLY A 152 5.60 -15.08 0.54
CA GLY A 152 6.80 -15.39 1.30
C GLY A 152 8.06 -15.35 0.41
N LYS A 153 9.10 -16.07 0.84
CA LYS A 153 10.40 -16.07 0.16
C LYS A 153 10.33 -16.69 -1.24
N THR A 154 10.67 -15.93 -2.27
CA THR A 154 10.87 -16.36 -3.66
C THR A 154 12.37 -16.33 -4.01
N GLN A 155 12.72 -16.54 -5.28
CA GLN A 155 14.10 -16.38 -5.77
C GLN A 155 14.63 -14.94 -5.67
N TYR A 156 13.74 -13.95 -5.50
CA TYR A 156 14.08 -12.53 -5.45
C TYR A 156 14.07 -11.96 -4.02
N GLY A 157 13.41 -12.60 -3.06
CA GLY A 157 13.20 -12.04 -1.71
C GLY A 157 11.83 -12.36 -1.15
N GLU A 158 11.40 -11.66 -0.10
CA GLU A 158 10.07 -11.81 0.48
C GLU A 158 9.04 -11.06 -0.38
N ARG A 159 8.12 -11.80 -1.02
CA ARG A 159 7.18 -11.26 -2.00
C ARG A 159 5.78 -11.10 -1.41
N GLN A 160 5.22 -9.90 -1.60
CA GLN A 160 3.79 -9.62 -1.40
C GLN A 160 3.18 -9.01 -2.66
N VAL A 161 1.91 -9.31 -2.92
CA VAL A 161 1.13 -8.69 -4.00
C VAL A 161 -0.15 -8.10 -3.43
N PHE A 162 -0.35 -6.81 -3.64
CA PHE A 162 -1.57 -6.10 -3.30
C PHE A 162 -2.42 -5.91 -4.56
N VAL A 163 -3.67 -6.36 -4.51
CA VAL A 163 -4.63 -6.18 -5.60
C VAL A 163 -5.51 -4.98 -5.29
N ILE A 164 -5.56 -4.01 -6.21
CA ILE A 164 -6.35 -2.79 -6.05
C ILE A 164 -7.81 -3.06 -6.44
N GLN A 165 -8.74 -2.79 -5.52
CA GLN A 165 -10.17 -2.90 -5.77
C GLN A 165 -10.72 -1.66 -6.48
N SER A 166 -10.34 -0.48 -6.02
CA SER A 166 -10.80 0.82 -6.52
C SER A 166 -9.97 1.94 -5.90
N GLY A 167 -10.07 3.15 -6.44
CA GLY A 167 -9.54 4.32 -5.75
C GLY A 167 -10.08 5.64 -6.27
N THR A 168 -9.93 6.68 -5.46
CA THR A 168 -10.32 8.06 -5.78
C THR A 168 -9.08 8.90 -6.00
N ILE A 169 -9.18 9.89 -6.89
CA ILE A 169 -8.10 10.84 -7.16
C ILE A 169 -8.50 12.22 -6.66
N THR A 170 -7.61 12.83 -5.88
CA THR A 170 -7.67 14.24 -5.51
C THR A 170 -6.58 14.97 -6.30
N SER A 171 -6.97 15.84 -7.23
CA SER A 171 -6.05 16.65 -8.03
C SER A 171 -6.76 17.89 -8.56
N THR A 172 -6.01 18.96 -8.79
CA THR A 172 -6.52 20.18 -9.47
C THR A 172 -6.54 20.04 -10.99
N LYS A 173 -5.76 19.10 -11.55
CA LYS A 173 -5.59 18.90 -13.01
C LYS A 173 -6.20 17.61 -13.53
N ILE A 174 -6.54 16.67 -12.64
CA ILE A 174 -7.07 15.35 -13.01
C ILE A 174 -8.32 15.09 -12.18
N SER A 175 -9.44 14.86 -12.87
CA SER A 175 -10.67 14.33 -12.26
C SER A 175 -10.86 12.91 -12.76
N GLY A 176 -11.00 11.95 -11.85
CA GLY A 176 -11.13 10.54 -12.20
C GLY A 176 -11.03 9.60 -11.01
N SER A 177 -10.84 8.32 -11.32
CA SER A 177 -10.72 7.23 -10.36
C SER A 177 -9.66 6.22 -10.77
N ILE A 178 -9.13 5.49 -9.80
CA ILE A 178 -8.27 4.32 -10.04
C ILE A 178 -9.17 3.12 -10.32
N MET A 179 -8.89 2.44 -11.42
CA MET A 179 -9.60 1.23 -11.85
C MET A 179 -9.21 0.02 -10.98
N SER A 180 -10.13 -0.93 -10.88
CA SER A 180 -9.91 -2.23 -10.24
C SER A 180 -8.89 -3.09 -10.99
N GLY A 181 -8.30 -4.06 -10.30
CA GLY A 181 -7.38 -5.05 -10.87
C GLY A 181 -5.93 -4.58 -10.96
N GLY A 182 -5.62 -3.36 -10.54
CA GLY A 182 -4.23 -2.89 -10.42
C GLY A 182 -3.40 -3.80 -9.51
N LEU A 183 -2.11 -3.93 -9.81
CA LEU A 183 -1.17 -4.74 -9.04
C LEU A 183 -0.10 -3.85 -8.41
N ASP A 184 0.23 -4.10 -7.16
CA ASP A 184 1.42 -3.61 -6.50
C ASP A 184 2.20 -4.82 -5.96
N LEU A 185 3.35 -5.08 -6.58
CA LEU A 185 4.25 -6.18 -6.26
C LEU A 185 5.37 -5.62 -5.39
N GLN A 186 5.34 -5.95 -4.11
CA GLN A 186 6.32 -5.53 -3.13
C GLN A 186 7.31 -6.66 -2.88
N LEU A 187 8.59 -6.35 -2.98
CA LEU A 187 9.69 -7.24 -2.63
C LEU A 187 10.44 -6.64 -1.44
N GLU A 188 10.66 -7.43 -0.40
CA GLU A 188 11.51 -7.07 0.73
C GLU A 188 12.72 -8.00 0.76
N LEU A 189 13.90 -7.40 0.85
CA LEU A 189 15.20 -8.08 0.88
C LEU A 189 15.63 -8.31 2.33
N SER A 190 16.54 -9.26 2.54
CA SER A 190 17.00 -9.66 3.88
C SER A 190 17.69 -8.54 4.68
N ASN A 191 18.22 -7.53 3.99
CA ASN A 191 18.81 -6.33 4.60
C ASN A 191 17.79 -5.21 4.86
N GLY A 192 16.50 -5.46 4.61
CA GLY A 192 15.41 -4.49 4.76
C GLY A 192 15.21 -3.57 3.56
N ALA A 193 16.07 -3.64 2.53
CA ALA A 193 15.82 -2.92 1.28
C ALA A 193 14.56 -3.44 0.60
N MET A 194 13.89 -2.57 -0.15
CA MET A 194 12.62 -2.91 -0.80
C MET A 194 12.63 -2.47 -2.25
N GLU A 195 11.91 -3.23 -3.06
CA GLU A 195 11.66 -2.93 -4.46
C GLU A 195 10.16 -3.09 -4.75
N ILE A 196 9.58 -2.08 -5.40
CA ILE A 196 8.15 -2.04 -5.69
C ILE A 196 7.94 -1.98 -7.20
N GLU A 197 7.04 -2.80 -7.73
CA GLU A 197 6.48 -2.63 -9.06
C GLU A 197 4.97 -2.42 -8.95
N GLN A 198 4.46 -1.30 -9.47
CA GLN A 198 3.05 -0.97 -9.40
C GLN A 198 2.48 -0.67 -10.79
N LEU A 199 1.37 -1.31 -11.14
CA LEU A 199 0.67 -1.15 -12.42
C LEU A 199 -0.79 -0.74 -12.17
N LEU A 200 -1.13 0.52 -12.49
CA LEU A 200 -2.45 1.09 -12.27
C LEU A 200 -3.03 1.68 -13.55
N MET A 201 -4.35 1.79 -13.59
CA MET A 201 -5.05 2.57 -14.60
C MET A 201 -5.90 3.64 -13.91
N ILE A 202 -5.79 4.87 -14.39
CA ILE A 202 -6.73 5.95 -14.09
C ILE A 202 -7.78 5.99 -15.19
N LYS A 203 -9.06 6.06 -14.81
CA LYS A 203 -10.15 6.49 -15.70
C LYS A 203 -10.58 7.89 -15.32
N THR A 204 -10.40 8.82 -16.24
CA THR A 204 -10.78 10.22 -16.05
C THR A 204 -12.29 10.40 -16.24
N SER A 205 -12.83 11.47 -15.63
CA SER A 205 -14.27 11.78 -15.68
C SER A 205 -14.76 12.11 -17.10
N ASP A 206 -13.88 12.58 -17.98
CA ASP A 206 -14.15 12.81 -19.41
C ASP A 206 -13.90 11.55 -20.28
N GLY A 207 -13.71 10.39 -19.66
CA GLY A 207 -13.68 9.09 -20.33
C GLY A 207 -12.34 8.71 -20.96
N LYS A 208 -11.24 9.36 -20.60
CA LYS A 208 -9.88 8.96 -21.00
C LYS A 208 -9.27 7.96 -20.01
N TYR A 209 -8.27 7.24 -20.49
CA TYR A 209 -7.47 6.31 -19.69
C TYR A 209 -6.03 6.81 -19.61
N ILE A 210 -5.41 6.68 -18.43
CA ILE A 210 -4.00 6.99 -18.20
C ILE A 210 -3.39 5.78 -17.47
N PHE A 211 -2.38 5.18 -18.09
CA PHE A 211 -1.69 4.03 -17.51
C PHE A 211 -0.49 4.50 -16.68
N LEU A 212 -0.29 3.89 -15.52
CA LEU A 212 0.83 4.16 -14.63
C LEU A 212 1.59 2.87 -14.42
N ARG A 213 2.85 2.84 -14.83
CA ARG A 213 3.80 1.80 -14.44
C ARG A 213 4.85 2.43 -13.55
N SER A 214 4.91 2.01 -12.30
CA SER A 214 5.73 2.68 -11.31
C SER A 214 6.74 1.72 -10.70
N ALA A 215 8.00 2.15 -10.66
CA ALA A 215 9.07 1.45 -9.97
C ALA A 215 9.33 2.15 -8.64
N GLY A 216 9.49 1.43 -7.55
CA GLY A 216 9.86 2.00 -6.26
C GLY A 216 11.04 1.31 -5.62
N THR A 217 11.70 2.03 -4.74
CA THR A 217 12.82 1.52 -3.95
C THR A 217 12.81 2.13 -2.55
N ALA A 218 13.39 1.40 -1.60
CA ALA A 218 13.60 1.86 -0.24
C ALA A 218 14.85 1.21 0.35
N ALA A 219 15.61 1.94 1.16
CA ALA A 219 16.66 1.34 1.98
C ALA A 219 16.07 0.61 3.21
N ASN A 220 14.86 0.99 3.62
CA ASN A 220 14.07 0.38 4.68
C ASN A 220 12.60 0.83 4.55
N LYS A 221 11.72 0.20 5.33
CA LYS A 221 10.27 0.47 5.32
C LYS A 221 9.83 1.90 5.68
N ASN A 222 10.72 2.75 6.21
CA ASN A 222 10.35 4.09 6.67
C ASN A 222 10.30 5.12 5.54
N ASP A 223 10.94 4.86 4.40
CA ASP A 223 11.01 5.77 3.26
C ASP A 223 10.95 5.00 1.94
N ILE A 224 9.74 4.55 1.59
CA ILE A 224 9.47 3.91 0.31
C ILE A 224 9.10 4.99 -0.70
N ARG A 225 9.95 5.18 -1.71
CA ARG A 225 9.70 6.12 -2.81
C ARG A 225 9.36 5.34 -4.07
N ILE A 226 8.29 5.76 -4.73
CA ILE A 226 7.89 5.23 -6.04
C ILE A 226 8.15 6.32 -7.09
N VAL A 227 8.51 5.93 -8.30
CA VAL A 227 8.67 6.75 -9.49
C VAL A 227 7.59 6.36 -10.50
N PRO A 228 6.45 7.06 -10.55
CA PRO A 228 5.41 6.78 -11.52
C PRO A 228 5.81 7.17 -12.95
N ASP A 229 5.78 6.20 -13.87
CA ASP A 229 5.90 6.44 -15.31
C ASP A 229 4.50 6.47 -15.94
N PHE A 230 3.98 7.67 -16.20
CA PHE A 230 2.67 7.86 -16.83
C PHE A 230 2.73 7.65 -18.34
N GLU A 231 1.76 6.91 -18.87
CA GLU A 231 1.37 6.92 -20.27
C GLU A 231 -0.04 7.52 -20.39
N ALA A 232 -0.12 8.77 -20.82
CA ALA A 232 -1.35 9.48 -21.13
C ALA A 232 -1.52 9.63 -22.65
N PRO A 233 -2.74 9.87 -23.16
CA PRO A 233 -2.95 10.20 -24.57
C PRO A 233 -2.05 11.36 -24.99
N SER A 234 -1.26 11.18 -26.05
CA SER A 234 -0.32 12.19 -26.56
C SER A 234 -1.03 13.44 -27.09
N SER A 235 -2.31 13.32 -27.43
CA SER A 235 -3.18 14.46 -27.76
C SER A 235 -4.15 14.76 -26.62
N GLY A 236 -4.47 16.04 -26.44
CA GLY A 236 -5.47 16.52 -25.47
C GLY A 236 -4.90 16.91 -24.11
N THR A 237 -5.80 17.05 -23.13
CA THR A 237 -5.58 17.76 -21.85
C THR A 237 -4.58 17.08 -20.91
N TYR A 238 -4.34 15.77 -21.05
CA TYR A 238 -3.50 15.00 -20.13
C TYR A 238 -2.10 14.68 -20.66
N SER A 239 -1.77 15.12 -21.88
CA SER A 239 -0.49 14.80 -22.54
C SER A 239 0.73 15.28 -21.78
N TRP A 240 0.59 16.34 -20.96
CA TRP A 240 1.66 16.87 -20.11
C TRP A 240 2.21 15.84 -19.11
N LEU A 241 1.41 14.83 -18.72
CA LEU A 241 1.87 13.73 -17.86
C LEU A 241 2.97 12.89 -18.50
N ASN A 242 3.12 12.93 -19.82
CA ASN A 242 4.12 12.13 -20.51
C ASN A 242 5.55 12.67 -20.35
N SER A 243 5.72 13.93 -19.95
CA SER A 243 7.01 14.63 -19.99
C SER A 243 7.61 14.96 -18.62
N GLY A 244 6.83 14.84 -17.54
CA GLY A 244 7.35 15.14 -16.20
C GLY A 244 8.20 14.02 -15.61
N LYS A 245 8.98 14.39 -14.59
CA LYS A 245 9.67 13.49 -13.67
C LYS A 245 8.85 13.41 -12.39
N TYR A 246 8.32 12.24 -12.08
CA TYR A 246 7.41 12.09 -10.95
C TYR A 246 8.02 11.23 -9.86
N VAL A 247 7.87 11.65 -8.61
CA VAL A 247 8.21 10.85 -7.44
C VAL A 247 7.02 10.86 -6.51
N ALA A 248 6.73 9.72 -5.90
CA ALA A 248 5.57 9.51 -5.08
C ALA A 248 5.94 8.94 -3.72
N ARG A 249 5.23 9.45 -2.70
CA ARG A 249 5.15 8.84 -1.38
C ARG A 249 4.11 7.73 -1.43
N ARG A 250 4.48 6.51 -1.00
CA ARG A 250 3.57 5.37 -0.90
C ARG A 250 3.35 5.03 0.58
N VAL A 251 2.09 4.91 0.99
CA VAL A 251 1.70 4.49 2.34
C VAL A 251 0.67 3.37 2.22
N VAL A 252 0.91 2.26 2.93
CA VAL A 252 -0.01 1.13 3.00
C VAL A 252 -0.48 0.96 4.43
N ASP A 253 -1.78 0.89 4.62
CA ASP A 253 -2.42 0.50 5.87
C ASP A 253 -3.03 -0.89 5.68
N LEU A 254 -2.35 -1.90 6.23
CA LEU A 254 -2.78 -3.30 6.14
C LEU A 254 -4.07 -3.55 6.93
N SER A 255 -4.29 -2.82 8.02
CA SER A 255 -5.46 -2.98 8.87
C SER A 255 -6.71 -2.42 8.20
N ALA A 256 -6.60 -1.23 7.63
CA ALA A 256 -7.66 -0.59 6.87
C ALA A 256 -7.80 -1.16 5.44
N LYS A 257 -6.84 -1.99 5.00
CA LYS A 257 -6.70 -2.46 3.61
C LYS A 257 -6.75 -1.30 2.62
N THR A 258 -5.96 -0.27 2.89
CA THR A 258 -5.85 0.90 2.00
C THR A 258 -4.42 1.16 1.59
N MET A 259 -4.28 1.82 0.44
CA MET A 259 -3.01 2.34 -0.04
C MET A 259 -3.22 3.77 -0.51
N LYS A 260 -2.35 4.68 -0.07
CA LYS A 260 -2.29 6.05 -0.56
C LYS A 260 -1.00 6.25 -1.34
N ILE A 261 -1.09 6.86 -2.51
CA ILE A 261 0.05 7.45 -3.20
C ILE A 261 -0.14 8.96 -3.33
N SER A 262 0.88 9.74 -2.96
CA SER A 262 0.93 11.19 -3.20
C SER A 262 2.04 11.46 -4.20
N VAL A 263 1.69 11.88 -5.41
CA VAL A 263 2.60 12.02 -6.54
C VAL A 263 3.00 13.48 -6.70
N TYR A 264 4.30 13.74 -6.84
CA TYR A 264 4.89 15.06 -6.99
C TYR A 264 5.68 15.14 -8.30
N ASP A 265 5.59 16.26 -8.99
CA ASP A 265 6.46 16.61 -10.11
C ASP A 265 7.77 17.20 -9.57
N VAL A 266 8.87 16.48 -9.78
CA VAL A 266 10.21 16.85 -9.35
C VAL A 266 11.07 17.34 -10.51
N SER A 267 10.49 17.66 -11.67
CA SER A 267 11.24 18.09 -12.87
C SER A 267 12.08 19.34 -12.63
N GLY A 268 11.64 20.23 -11.72
CA GLY A 268 12.38 21.42 -11.31
C GLY A 268 13.37 21.22 -10.16
N VAL A 269 13.46 20.02 -9.59
CA VAL A 269 14.35 19.72 -8.45
C VAL A 269 15.74 19.39 -8.97
N THR A 270 16.76 20.05 -8.41
CA THR A 270 18.16 19.75 -8.71
C THR A 270 18.62 18.53 -7.91
N ILE A 271 19.02 17.46 -8.60
CA ILE A 271 19.50 16.22 -7.99
C ILE A 271 21.02 16.19 -8.08
N LYS A 272 21.71 16.27 -6.93
CA LYS A 272 23.17 16.24 -6.80
C LYS A 272 23.55 15.41 -5.57
N PRO A 273 23.60 14.08 -5.67
CA PRO A 273 23.93 13.25 -4.55
C PRO A 273 25.43 13.31 -4.20
N ASP A 274 25.70 13.26 -2.91
CA ASP A 274 27.01 13.12 -2.30
C ASP A 274 26.93 12.20 -1.06
N SER A 275 28.06 11.95 -0.40
CA SER A 275 28.12 11.04 0.75
C SER A 275 27.37 11.51 2.00
N THR A 276 26.97 12.79 2.05
CA THR A 276 26.30 13.41 3.21
C THR A 276 24.80 13.54 3.01
N ASN A 277 24.35 13.69 1.77
CA ASN A 277 22.95 13.98 1.43
C ASN A 277 22.22 12.83 0.71
N SER A 278 22.85 11.65 0.61
CA SER A 278 22.26 10.49 -0.07
C SER A 278 22.28 9.22 0.78
N VAL A 279 21.36 8.32 0.46
CA VAL A 279 21.30 6.95 1.00
C VAL A 279 21.31 6.00 -0.18
N ILE A 280 22.28 5.09 -0.22
CA ILE A 280 22.41 4.08 -1.27
C ILE A 280 21.57 2.86 -0.86
N VAL A 281 20.64 2.47 -1.72
CA VAL A 281 19.92 1.20 -1.58
C VAL A 281 20.83 0.09 -2.07
N THR A 282 21.08 -0.88 -1.20
CA THR A 282 21.95 -2.02 -1.50
C THR A 282 21.12 -3.30 -1.63
N GLU A 283 21.53 -4.17 -2.54
CA GLU A 283 20.95 -5.49 -2.75
C GLU A 283 21.94 -6.54 -2.22
N PRO A 284 21.50 -7.54 -1.43
CA PRO A 284 22.35 -8.64 -1.00
C PRO A 284 22.90 -9.43 -2.20
N THR A 285 24.18 -9.81 -2.17
CA THR A 285 24.87 -10.44 -3.32
C THR A 285 24.39 -11.86 -3.64
N ASP A 286 23.67 -12.48 -2.72
CA ASP A 286 23.09 -13.82 -2.85
C ASP A 286 21.65 -13.82 -3.40
N VAL A 287 21.08 -12.63 -3.64
CA VAL A 287 19.76 -12.46 -4.21
C VAL A 287 19.86 -12.27 -5.72
N GLN A 288 18.95 -12.90 -6.44
CA GLN A 288 18.82 -12.67 -7.88
C GLN A 288 18.11 -11.33 -8.11
N ASP A 289 18.59 -10.53 -9.07
CA ASP A 289 17.89 -9.33 -9.50
C ASP A 289 16.48 -9.67 -10.04
N GLN A 290 15.44 -9.01 -9.52
CA GLN A 290 14.10 -9.15 -10.10
C GLN A 290 14.04 -8.42 -11.46
N PRO A 291 13.43 -9.03 -12.49
CA PRO A 291 13.37 -8.41 -13.81
C PRO A 291 12.32 -7.29 -13.84
N TRP A 292 12.66 -6.16 -14.47
CA TRP A 292 11.67 -5.13 -14.81
C TRP A 292 10.80 -5.60 -15.99
N ASP A 293 11.41 -5.98 -17.11
CA ASP A 293 10.71 -6.38 -18.33
C ASP A 293 10.59 -7.89 -18.47
N TYR A 294 9.65 -8.33 -19.31
CA TYR A 294 9.49 -9.75 -19.61
C TYR A 294 10.73 -10.32 -20.32
N ARG A 295 10.99 -11.61 -20.10
CA ARG A 295 12.08 -12.35 -20.75
C ARG A 295 11.85 -12.45 -22.25
N LYS A 296 12.93 -12.44 -23.04
CA LYS A 296 12.90 -12.77 -24.48
C LYS A 296 13.48 -14.16 -24.71
N ALA A 297 12.85 -14.91 -25.61
CA ALA A 297 13.33 -16.23 -26.03
C ALA A 297 14.58 -16.08 -26.92
N ILE A 298 15.57 -16.93 -26.73
CA ILE A 298 16.82 -16.92 -27.52
C ILE A 298 17.09 -18.33 -28.04
N SER A 299 16.83 -18.53 -29.34
CA SER A 299 16.98 -19.83 -30.02
C SER A 299 16.21 -20.95 -29.33
N GLU A 300 14.97 -20.67 -28.94
CA GLU A 300 14.08 -21.60 -28.24
C GLU A 300 12.93 -22.04 -29.16
N ARG A 301 12.42 -23.26 -28.95
CA ARG A 301 11.24 -23.83 -29.63
C ARG A 301 10.32 -24.51 -28.63
N ASN A 302 9.05 -24.68 -29.01
CA ASN A 302 8.06 -25.37 -28.20
C ASN A 302 8.47 -26.84 -28.01
N GLY A 303 8.53 -27.26 -26.74
CA GLY A 303 8.61 -28.66 -26.33
C GLY A 303 7.23 -29.22 -25.98
N SER A 304 7.18 -29.99 -24.90
CA SER A 304 5.94 -30.60 -24.40
C SER A 304 4.94 -29.54 -23.94
N GLN A 305 3.65 -29.78 -24.20
CA GLN A 305 2.59 -28.97 -23.61
C GLN A 305 2.65 -29.05 -22.08
N PHE A 306 2.69 -27.90 -21.43
CA PHE A 306 2.72 -27.77 -19.99
C PHE A 306 1.31 -27.58 -19.41
N ILE A 307 0.63 -26.50 -19.79
CA ILE A 307 -0.74 -26.18 -19.37
C ILE A 307 -1.53 -25.52 -20.50
N VAL A 308 -2.84 -25.48 -20.34
CA VAL A 308 -3.77 -24.65 -21.11
C VAL A 308 -4.53 -23.75 -20.15
N GLU A 309 -4.58 -22.47 -20.47
CA GLU A 309 -5.35 -21.46 -19.76
C GLU A 309 -6.57 -21.03 -20.57
N THR A 310 -7.66 -20.78 -19.87
CA THR A 310 -8.78 -19.96 -20.34
C THR A 310 -8.82 -18.71 -19.47
N VAL A 311 -8.40 -17.58 -20.03
CA VAL A 311 -8.27 -16.30 -19.33
C VAL A 311 -9.50 -15.44 -19.62
N GLY A 312 -10.27 -15.10 -18.60
CA GLY A 312 -11.37 -14.13 -18.71
C GLY A 312 -10.81 -12.71 -18.89
N ILE A 313 -11.40 -11.96 -19.81
CA ILE A 313 -10.96 -10.60 -20.15
C ILE A 313 -12.07 -9.57 -19.97
N GLY A 314 -11.68 -8.39 -19.47
CA GLY A 314 -12.54 -7.24 -19.32
C GLY A 314 -12.65 -6.40 -20.59
N ALA A 315 -13.40 -5.30 -20.51
CA ALA A 315 -13.50 -4.32 -21.58
C ALA A 315 -12.15 -3.62 -21.82
N SER A 316 -11.88 -3.27 -23.08
CA SER A 316 -10.69 -2.53 -23.47
C SER A 316 -10.63 -1.16 -22.79
N GLN A 317 -9.46 -0.87 -22.21
CA GLN A 317 -9.09 0.41 -21.63
C GLN A 317 -7.99 1.03 -22.49
N SER A 318 -8.41 1.67 -23.59
CA SER A 318 -7.49 2.24 -24.58
C SER A 318 -6.99 3.61 -24.12
N VAL A 319 -5.69 3.70 -23.83
CA VAL A 319 -4.98 4.98 -23.69
C VAL A 319 -4.75 5.58 -25.08
N GLY A 320 -4.53 4.73 -26.08
CA GLY A 320 -4.26 5.15 -27.46
C GLY A 320 -2.80 5.54 -27.65
N ALA A 321 -2.54 6.42 -28.61
CA ALA A 321 -1.19 6.95 -28.85
C ALA A 321 -0.66 7.65 -27.58
N SER A 322 0.48 7.17 -27.07
CA SER A 322 1.16 7.62 -25.85
C SER A 322 2.66 7.81 -26.13
N LYS A 323 3.44 8.18 -25.11
CA LYS A 323 4.90 8.35 -25.25
C LYS A 323 5.67 7.06 -25.56
N ARG A 324 5.06 5.88 -25.39
CA ARG A 324 5.68 4.57 -25.65
C ARG A 324 5.00 3.80 -26.78
N GLY A 325 4.23 4.47 -27.65
CA GLY A 325 3.57 3.84 -28.78
C GLY A 325 2.05 3.95 -28.68
N ASN A 326 1.34 2.84 -28.82
CA ASN A 326 -0.13 2.81 -28.74
C ASN A 326 -0.58 1.84 -27.65
N ARG A 327 -0.94 2.38 -26.48
CA ARG A 327 -1.23 1.59 -25.29
C ARG A 327 -2.70 1.18 -25.23
N ASN A 328 -2.93 -0.11 -25.10
CA ASN A 328 -4.23 -0.70 -24.77
C ASN A 328 -4.06 -1.62 -23.57
N VAL A 329 -4.99 -1.56 -22.62
CA VAL A 329 -4.95 -2.44 -21.44
C VAL A 329 -6.25 -3.24 -21.38
N ILE A 330 -6.11 -4.56 -21.26
CA ILE A 330 -7.23 -5.50 -21.14
C ILE A 330 -7.18 -6.12 -19.74
N PRO A 331 -8.10 -5.75 -18.83
CA PRO A 331 -8.13 -6.33 -17.49
C PRO A 331 -8.33 -7.85 -17.53
N ILE A 332 -7.69 -8.57 -16.63
CA ILE A 332 -7.93 -10.01 -16.45
C ILE A 332 -8.98 -10.17 -15.35
N THR A 333 -10.08 -10.83 -15.68
CA THR A 333 -11.27 -10.94 -14.81
C THR A 333 -11.41 -12.32 -14.15
N GLY A 334 -10.42 -13.18 -14.32
CA GLY A 334 -10.36 -14.52 -13.77
C GLY A 334 -10.10 -15.57 -14.84
N GLY A 335 -10.45 -16.83 -14.56
CA GLY A 335 -10.26 -17.93 -15.51
C GLY A 335 -9.79 -19.23 -14.86
N SER A 336 -9.29 -20.14 -15.68
CA SER A 336 -8.86 -21.48 -15.25
C SER A 336 -7.59 -21.92 -15.96
N VAL A 337 -6.76 -22.67 -15.23
CA VAL A 337 -5.55 -23.34 -15.73
C VAL A 337 -5.74 -24.84 -15.59
N THR A 338 -5.45 -25.59 -16.64
CA THR A 338 -5.53 -27.06 -16.66
C THR A 338 -4.29 -27.67 -17.30
N GLY A 339 -3.96 -28.92 -16.96
CA GLY A 339 -2.77 -29.62 -17.46
C GLY A 339 -1.88 -30.10 -16.32
N LYS A 340 -0.57 -29.86 -16.41
CA LYS A 340 0.39 -30.21 -15.35
C LYS A 340 0.11 -29.52 -14.01
N ILE A 341 -0.53 -28.35 -14.05
CA ILE A 341 -1.06 -27.64 -12.89
C ILE A 341 -2.56 -27.41 -13.11
N THR A 342 -3.34 -27.55 -12.04
CA THR A 342 -4.73 -27.07 -12.00
C THR A 342 -4.83 -25.91 -11.04
N ALA A 343 -5.32 -24.77 -11.54
CA ALA A 343 -5.44 -23.54 -10.79
C ALA A 343 -6.61 -22.70 -11.32
N LYS A 344 -7.06 -21.73 -10.53
CA LYS A 344 -7.88 -20.63 -11.02
C LYS A 344 -7.00 -19.41 -11.30
N ILE A 345 -7.37 -18.64 -12.31
CA ILE A 345 -6.80 -17.32 -12.55
C ILE A 345 -7.60 -16.33 -11.69
N LEU A 346 -6.91 -15.46 -10.97
CA LEU A 346 -7.52 -14.46 -10.11
C LEU A 346 -7.93 -13.24 -10.93
N SER A 347 -8.99 -12.53 -10.51
CA SER A 347 -9.41 -11.26 -11.11
C SER A 347 -8.46 -10.13 -10.70
N ALA A 348 -7.20 -10.23 -11.11
CA ALA A 348 -6.12 -9.34 -10.74
C ALA A 348 -5.13 -9.22 -11.89
N GLY A 349 -4.69 -8.00 -12.17
CA GLY A 349 -3.81 -7.68 -13.27
C GLY A 349 -4.51 -7.47 -14.60
N ALA A 350 -3.71 -7.40 -15.66
CA ALA A 350 -4.16 -7.10 -17.00
C ALA A 350 -3.13 -7.56 -18.05
N ASP A 351 -3.54 -7.53 -19.31
CA ASP A 351 -2.63 -7.48 -20.45
C ASP A 351 -2.36 -6.03 -20.84
N TYR A 352 -1.10 -5.59 -20.68
CA TYR A 352 -0.61 -4.24 -20.98
C TYR A 352 -0.03 -4.22 -22.40
N GLN A 353 -0.91 -4.19 -23.39
CA GLN A 353 -0.57 -4.30 -24.81
C GLN A 353 0.04 -3.00 -25.37
N ASN A 354 1.02 -3.14 -26.26
CA ASN A 354 1.44 -2.07 -27.14
C ASN A 354 1.07 -2.44 -28.58
N LEU A 355 0.11 -1.70 -29.14
CA LEU A 355 -0.45 -1.92 -30.47
C LEU A 355 0.39 -1.27 -31.59
N SER A 356 1.49 -0.60 -31.26
CA SER A 356 2.46 -0.14 -32.26
C SER A 356 3.06 -1.34 -33.01
N ASN A 357 3.38 -1.18 -34.30
CA ASN A 357 3.96 -2.26 -35.09
C ASN A 357 5.48 -2.41 -34.82
N PRO A 358 6.00 -3.60 -34.49
CA PRO A 358 5.26 -4.85 -34.22
C PRO A 358 4.60 -4.86 -32.83
N MET A 359 3.37 -5.37 -32.78
CA MET A 359 2.57 -5.41 -31.54
C MET A 359 3.24 -6.30 -30.48
N THR A 360 3.19 -5.85 -29.23
CA THR A 360 3.66 -6.62 -28.07
C THR A 360 2.57 -6.77 -27.01
N ILE A 361 2.62 -7.90 -26.31
CA ILE A 361 1.83 -8.24 -25.12
C ILE A 361 2.76 -8.16 -23.90
N ASP A 362 2.22 -7.76 -22.76
CA ASP A 362 2.84 -7.85 -21.44
C ASP A 362 1.72 -8.12 -20.45
N ALA A 363 1.33 -9.38 -20.28
CA ALA A 363 0.29 -9.78 -19.34
C ALA A 363 0.90 -10.10 -17.98
N ARG A 364 0.35 -9.50 -16.92
CA ARG A 364 0.77 -9.75 -15.53
C ARG A 364 -0.44 -10.00 -14.69
N TYR A 365 -0.47 -11.15 -14.03
CA TYR A 365 -1.63 -11.64 -13.32
C TYR A 365 -1.24 -12.76 -12.36
N LEU A 366 -2.23 -13.31 -11.66
CA LEU A 366 -2.00 -14.28 -10.59
C LEU A 366 -2.80 -15.56 -10.83
N TRP A 367 -2.16 -16.70 -10.57
CA TRP A 367 -2.84 -17.97 -10.37
C TRP A 367 -3.01 -18.25 -8.87
N GLN A 368 -4.07 -18.98 -8.54
CA GLN A 368 -4.19 -19.69 -7.27
C GLN A 368 -4.43 -21.17 -7.55
N THR A 369 -3.50 -22.03 -7.14
CA THR A 369 -3.63 -23.48 -7.26
C THR A 369 -4.71 -24.01 -6.33
N ASN A 370 -5.18 -25.24 -6.56
CA ASN A 370 -6.23 -25.86 -5.73
C ASN A 370 -5.84 -26.03 -4.26
N ASP A 371 -4.54 -26.12 -3.98
CA ASP A 371 -3.96 -26.17 -2.63
C ASP A 371 -3.58 -24.78 -2.08
N GLY A 372 -3.96 -23.70 -2.77
CA GLY A 372 -3.89 -22.33 -2.26
C GLY A 372 -2.60 -21.57 -2.57
N GLU A 373 -1.63 -22.17 -3.25
CA GLU A 373 -0.39 -21.49 -3.64
C GLU A 373 -0.68 -20.38 -4.64
N ILE A 374 -0.06 -19.22 -4.45
CA ILE A 374 -0.14 -18.08 -5.35
C ILE A 374 1.08 -18.07 -6.26
N ILE A 375 0.84 -17.96 -7.57
CA ILE A 375 1.90 -17.88 -8.58
C ILE A 375 1.69 -16.58 -9.35
N ILE A 376 2.71 -15.73 -9.38
CA ILE A 376 2.74 -14.57 -10.27
C ILE A 376 3.09 -15.06 -11.66
N VAL A 377 2.32 -14.63 -12.64
CA VAL A 377 2.56 -14.93 -14.05
C VAL A 377 2.86 -13.64 -14.78
N ARG A 378 3.95 -13.65 -15.56
CA ARG A 378 4.25 -12.62 -16.55
C ARG A 378 4.36 -13.30 -17.90
N ASN A 379 3.49 -12.97 -18.85
CA ASN A 379 3.55 -13.51 -20.21
C ASN A 379 3.68 -12.33 -21.19
N GLY A 380 4.86 -12.19 -21.78
CA GLY A 380 5.14 -11.05 -22.64
C GLY A 380 5.95 -11.42 -23.88
N GLY A 381 5.92 -10.52 -24.87
CA GLY A 381 6.61 -10.71 -26.14
C GLY A 381 5.81 -10.21 -27.34
N GLN A 382 6.31 -10.54 -28.52
CA GLN A 382 5.58 -10.34 -29.77
C GLN A 382 4.72 -11.57 -30.05
N PHE A 383 3.67 -11.38 -30.85
CA PHE A 383 2.89 -12.51 -31.37
C PHE A 383 3.82 -13.48 -32.12
N GLY A 384 3.70 -14.77 -31.81
CA GLY A 384 4.56 -15.85 -32.30
C GLY A 384 5.79 -16.14 -31.43
N SER A 385 6.09 -15.26 -30.45
CA SER A 385 7.29 -15.33 -29.60
C SER A 385 7.01 -14.92 -28.16
N LEU A 386 5.85 -15.33 -27.63
CA LEU A 386 5.43 -15.02 -26.25
C LEU A 386 6.15 -15.93 -25.25
N VAL A 387 6.56 -15.35 -24.13
CA VAL A 387 7.40 -15.99 -23.12
C VAL A 387 6.79 -15.79 -21.75
N PRO A 388 6.16 -16.84 -21.18
CA PRO A 388 5.72 -16.82 -19.79
C PRO A 388 6.89 -17.08 -18.85
N THR A 389 6.88 -16.35 -17.74
CA THR A 389 7.75 -16.53 -16.57
C THR A 389 6.89 -16.54 -15.32
N PHE A 390 7.38 -17.23 -14.30
CA PHE A 390 6.65 -17.47 -13.06
C PHE A 390 7.48 -17.03 -11.86
N GLU A 391 6.80 -16.54 -10.84
CA GLU A 391 7.36 -16.36 -9.51
C GLU A 391 6.45 -17.03 -8.50
N VAL A 392 7.02 -17.95 -7.73
CA VAL A 392 6.35 -18.72 -6.68
C VAL A 392 7.29 -18.85 -5.49
N ARG A 393 6.72 -19.09 -4.31
CA ARG A 393 7.47 -19.34 -3.09
C ARG A 393 8.50 -20.47 -3.28
N ALA A 394 9.71 -20.25 -2.78
CA ALA A 394 10.88 -21.09 -3.02
C ALA A 394 10.77 -22.50 -2.41
N ASP A 395 10.06 -22.65 -1.29
CA ASP A 395 9.80 -23.95 -0.63
C ASP A 395 8.51 -24.64 -1.13
N SER A 396 7.81 -24.04 -2.09
CA SER A 396 6.61 -24.65 -2.69
C SER A 396 6.97 -25.87 -3.54
N LYS A 397 6.06 -26.84 -3.63
CA LYS A 397 6.19 -27.96 -4.59
C LYS A 397 6.16 -27.50 -6.05
N TYR A 398 5.72 -26.27 -6.31
CA TYR A 398 5.72 -25.66 -7.64
C TYR A 398 6.99 -24.82 -7.91
N SER A 399 7.97 -24.79 -7.00
CA SER A 399 9.18 -23.94 -7.11
C SER A 399 10.04 -24.22 -8.35
N TYR A 400 9.86 -25.37 -9.00
CA TYR A 400 10.47 -25.66 -10.30
C TYR A 400 10.09 -24.62 -11.38
N LEU A 401 8.94 -23.95 -11.23
CA LEU A 401 8.48 -22.87 -12.11
C LEU A 401 9.42 -21.66 -12.13
N ASN A 402 10.14 -21.38 -11.03
CA ASN A 402 11.03 -20.22 -10.93
C ASN A 402 12.23 -20.31 -11.88
N ASN A 403 12.63 -21.53 -12.26
CA ASN A 403 13.85 -21.77 -13.04
C ASN A 403 13.59 -22.39 -14.42
N THR A 404 12.39 -22.95 -14.64
CA THR A 404 12.05 -23.61 -15.90
C THR A 404 11.65 -22.55 -16.93
N LEU A 405 12.16 -22.69 -18.15
CA LEU A 405 11.83 -21.81 -19.26
C LEU A 405 10.61 -22.34 -20.01
N TYR A 406 9.70 -21.44 -20.37
CA TYR A 406 8.48 -21.76 -21.10
C TYR A 406 8.30 -20.81 -22.29
N LEU A 407 7.46 -21.25 -23.23
CA LEU A 407 6.94 -20.49 -24.36
C LEU A 407 5.41 -20.53 -24.35
N SER A 408 4.77 -19.53 -24.93
CA SER A 408 3.31 -19.40 -24.98
C SER A 408 2.82 -19.33 -26.44
N SER A 409 1.67 -19.94 -26.71
CA SER A 409 0.92 -19.65 -27.93
C SER A 409 0.44 -18.19 -27.93
N ASN A 410 0.04 -17.69 -29.10
CA ASN A 410 -0.76 -16.47 -29.16
C ASN A 410 -2.11 -16.70 -28.47
N PRO A 411 -2.74 -15.63 -27.93
CA PRO A 411 -4.10 -15.71 -27.41
C PRO A 411 -5.09 -16.12 -28.52
N GLY A 412 -5.77 -17.25 -28.35
CA GLY A 412 -6.88 -17.69 -29.19
C GLY A 412 -8.17 -16.96 -28.81
N THR A 413 -8.98 -16.57 -29.79
CA THR A 413 -10.19 -15.78 -29.57
C THR A 413 -11.33 -16.61 -28.97
N GLY A 414 -11.91 -16.12 -27.87
CA GLY A 414 -13.15 -16.61 -27.27
C GLY A 414 -14.09 -15.46 -26.90
N ALA A 415 -15.36 -15.76 -26.65
CA ALA A 415 -16.34 -14.75 -26.25
C ALA A 415 -16.08 -14.31 -24.79
N GLY A 416 -15.43 -13.17 -24.59
CA GLY A 416 -15.10 -12.65 -23.25
C GLY A 416 -13.93 -13.38 -22.55
N SER A 417 -13.22 -14.24 -23.27
CA SER A 417 -12.04 -14.94 -22.79
C SER A 417 -11.05 -15.20 -23.92
N VAL A 418 -9.81 -15.53 -23.57
CA VAL A 418 -8.82 -16.05 -24.52
C VAL A 418 -8.27 -17.39 -24.04
N THR A 419 -7.94 -18.27 -24.99
CA THR A 419 -7.28 -19.54 -24.67
C THR A 419 -5.80 -19.45 -25.02
N ILE A 420 -4.94 -19.88 -24.10
CA ILE A 420 -3.49 -19.82 -24.24
C ILE A 420 -2.89 -21.16 -23.83
N THR A 421 -1.97 -21.69 -24.63
CA THR A 421 -1.24 -22.92 -24.30
C THR A 421 0.21 -22.58 -23.98
N PHE A 422 0.70 -23.05 -22.84
CA PHE A 422 2.11 -22.94 -22.48
C PHE A 422 2.83 -24.25 -22.76
N TYR A 423 4.07 -24.14 -23.19
CA TYR A 423 4.96 -25.25 -23.55
C TYR A 423 6.26 -25.12 -22.77
N GLU A 424 6.84 -26.24 -22.37
CA GLU A 424 8.24 -26.27 -21.95
C GLU A 424 9.11 -25.75 -23.10
N SER A 425 10.11 -24.93 -22.78
CA SER A 425 11.06 -24.41 -23.77
C SER A 425 12.19 -25.41 -24.03
N GLN A 426 12.55 -25.58 -25.30
CA GLN A 426 13.70 -26.37 -25.74
C GLN A 426 14.66 -25.53 -26.57
N LYS A 427 15.97 -25.74 -26.40
CA LYS A 427 16.99 -25.18 -27.28
C LYS A 427 17.30 -26.13 -28.44
#